data_AF-A0A170NMQ9-F1
#
_entry.id   AF-A0A170NMQ9-F1
#
_cell.length_a   1.000
_cell.length_b   1.000
_cell.length_c   1.000
_cell.angle_alpha   90.00
_cell.angle_beta   90.00
_cell.angle_gamma   90.00
#
_symmetry.space_group_name_H-M   'P 1'
#
loop_
_entity.id
_entity.type
_entity.pdbx_description
1 polymer ?
#
loop_
_entity_poly.entity_id
_entity_poly.type
_entity_poly.pdbx_seq_one_letter_code
_entity_poly.pdbx_strand_id
1 'polypeptide(L)'
;MKKNIVFLSTYPPRACGIATFTADLVKNLKNKFSSNSYKIAAVNDENYKYPKEVSFTLNQFDKKSYIHLANMLNNSDTNLVILEHEYGIYGGDCGEYILNFVNNLNIPFITTFHTILSIPSEKQKLILKTLGNKSQKVITMGKSSIKILMNTYNIPENKIILIPHGVPDIVVEDRNCLKEKLGYKDRSIVSTFGLLSPGKGIEYAIESISKVAKKHPEVLYLVLGQTHPCVKKEQGESYRNKLKNLVSQFDIQNNVKFINKYLTKKEIVQYLTLSDIYMTPYLGKEQAVSGTLAYAAGYGRVIVSTPYRYAQEMLSKNRGLLAKFKDADSLAEAVNFLLDNPLKRRNMEKATMKLGMKMRWPSVAAQYENLFASVIKSSEIATQVV
;
A
#
# COMPACT_ATOMS: atom_id res chain seq x y z
N MET A 1 23.37 -19.15 13.70
CA MET A 1 24.00 -17.84 13.98
C MET A 1 22.98 -16.75 13.69
N LYS A 2 22.81 -15.78 14.60
CA LYS A 2 21.88 -14.65 14.43
C LYS A 2 22.30 -13.83 13.19
N LYS A 3 21.39 -13.59 12.24
CA LYS A 3 21.69 -12.76 11.06
C LYS A 3 21.21 -11.34 11.29
N ASN A 4 22.00 -10.37 10.83
CA ASN A 4 21.62 -8.96 10.85
C ASN A 4 21.08 -8.53 9.49
N ILE A 5 19.84 -8.06 9.49
CA ILE A 5 19.12 -7.61 8.31
C ILE A 5 18.85 -6.12 8.48
N VAL A 6 19.28 -5.33 7.50
CA VAL A 6 19.14 -3.86 7.52
C VAL A 6 18.13 -3.42 6.47
N PHE A 7 17.11 -2.68 6.88
CA PHE A 7 16.13 -2.08 5.96
C PHE A 7 16.57 -0.67 5.59
N LEU A 8 16.87 -0.42 4.32
CA LEU A 8 17.07 0.92 3.76
C LEU A 8 15.73 1.45 3.25
N SER A 9 15.18 2.44 3.95
CA SER A 9 13.83 2.96 3.71
C SER A 9 13.62 4.31 4.39
N THR A 10 12.53 5.01 4.05
CA THR A 10 11.94 5.98 4.99
C THR A 10 11.42 5.25 6.24
N TYR A 11 11.39 5.94 7.37
CA TYR A 11 10.93 5.37 8.65
C TYR A 11 10.29 6.44 9.54
N PRO A 12 9.34 6.11 10.43
CA PRO A 12 8.79 7.08 11.38
C PRO A 12 9.90 7.72 12.23
N PRO A 13 9.85 9.04 12.51
CA PRO A 13 8.66 9.89 12.46
C PRO A 13 8.32 10.51 11.10
N ARG A 14 9.08 10.25 10.03
CA ARG A 14 8.73 10.74 8.68
C ARG A 14 7.36 10.20 8.25
N ALA A 15 6.41 11.11 7.99
CA ALA A 15 5.05 10.75 7.59
C ALA A 15 5.03 10.28 6.13
N CYS A 16 5.17 8.97 5.92
CA CYS A 16 5.20 8.35 4.60
C CYS A 16 4.52 6.98 4.62
N GLY A 17 3.87 6.60 3.51
CA GLY A 17 3.29 5.26 3.34
C GLY A 17 4.34 4.14 3.44
N ILE A 18 5.52 4.37 2.87
CA ILE A 18 6.65 3.43 2.91
C ILE A 18 7.24 3.36 4.32
N ALA A 19 7.36 4.49 5.02
CA ALA A 19 7.75 4.50 6.43
C ALA A 19 6.80 3.63 7.28
N THR A 20 5.50 3.73 7.04
CA THR A 20 4.49 2.91 7.73
C THR A 20 4.61 1.43 7.35
N PHE A 21 4.80 1.12 6.06
CA PHE A 21 5.00 -0.23 5.56
C PHE A 21 6.21 -0.90 6.22
N THR A 22 7.36 -0.23 6.22
CA THR A 22 8.62 -0.74 6.78
C THR A 22 8.51 -0.93 8.29
N ALA A 23 7.93 0.03 9.00
CA ALA A 23 7.70 -0.09 10.44
C ALA A 23 6.80 -1.28 10.80
N ASP A 24 5.72 -1.51 10.03
CA ASP A 24 4.85 -2.65 10.26
C ASP A 24 5.53 -3.99 9.94
N LEU A 25 6.25 -4.07 8.82
CA LEU A 25 6.99 -5.27 8.44
C LEU A 25 8.03 -5.63 9.51
N VAL A 26 8.87 -4.68 9.89
CA VAL A 26 9.92 -4.87 10.90
C VAL A 26 9.34 -5.22 12.26
N LYS A 27 8.25 -4.58 12.68
CA LYS A 27 7.54 -4.93 13.92
C LYS A 27 7.08 -6.39 13.91
N ASN A 28 6.47 -6.84 12.81
CA ASN A 28 5.96 -8.21 12.72
C ASN A 28 7.08 -9.25 12.59
N LEU A 29 8.17 -8.91 11.91
CA LEU A 29 9.38 -9.73 11.88
C LEU A 29 9.97 -9.90 13.30
N LYS A 30 10.18 -8.81 14.04
CA LYS A 30 10.67 -8.83 15.42
C LYS A 30 9.78 -9.65 16.37
N ASN A 31 8.46 -9.49 16.25
CA ASN A 31 7.51 -10.19 17.11
C ASN A 31 7.47 -11.70 16.87
N LYS A 32 7.70 -12.15 15.63
CA LYS A 32 7.52 -13.56 15.23
C LYS A 32 8.83 -14.33 15.10
N PHE A 33 9.94 -13.65 14.78
CA PHE A 33 11.21 -14.26 14.42
C PHE A 33 12.37 -13.62 15.20
N SER A 34 12.62 -14.10 16.41
CA SER A 34 13.68 -13.59 17.30
C SER A 34 15.09 -14.07 16.94
N SER A 35 15.21 -15.01 16.00
CA SER A 35 16.48 -15.59 15.53
C SER A 35 17.36 -14.60 14.77
N ASN A 36 16.77 -13.53 14.21
CA ASN A 36 17.46 -12.51 13.43
C ASN A 36 17.35 -11.13 14.10
N SER A 37 18.28 -10.24 13.73
CA SER A 37 18.28 -8.83 14.10
C SER A 37 17.73 -8.01 12.94
N TYR A 38 16.81 -7.09 13.21
CA TYR A 38 16.25 -6.19 12.21
C TYR A 38 16.56 -4.74 12.60
N LYS A 39 17.45 -4.10 11.84
CA LYS A 39 17.91 -2.72 12.01
C LYS A 39 17.40 -1.86 10.85
N ILE A 40 17.32 -0.55 11.04
CA ILE A 40 16.91 0.41 9.99
C ILE A 40 18.08 1.31 9.61
N ALA A 41 18.24 1.52 8.30
CA ALA A 41 18.96 2.64 7.70
C ALA A 41 17.92 3.64 7.17
N ALA A 42 17.67 4.71 7.93
CA ALA A 42 16.57 5.63 7.66
C ALA A 42 16.97 6.73 6.67
N VAL A 43 16.13 6.99 5.67
CA VAL A 43 16.33 8.07 4.69
C VAL A 43 15.71 9.38 5.16
N ASN A 44 16.57 10.38 5.36
CA ASN A 44 16.30 11.69 5.93
C ASN A 44 16.21 12.76 4.84
N ASP A 45 15.06 13.41 4.71
CA ASP A 45 14.90 14.71 4.03
C ASP A 45 15.09 15.90 4.99
N GLU A 46 14.99 15.67 6.29
CA GLU A 46 15.24 16.64 7.36
C GLU A 46 15.80 15.93 8.61
N ASN A 47 15.98 16.68 9.70
CA ASN A 47 16.48 16.14 10.95
C ASN A 47 15.37 15.48 11.76
N TYR A 48 15.44 14.16 11.90
CA TYR A 48 14.50 13.37 12.69
C TYR A 48 15.11 12.82 13.98
N LYS A 49 14.28 12.72 15.03
CA LYS A 49 14.61 11.96 16.25
C LYS A 49 14.05 10.55 16.11
N TYR A 50 14.93 9.59 15.88
CA TYR A 50 14.54 8.20 15.64
C TYR A 50 14.55 7.32 16.90
N PRO A 51 13.74 6.24 16.92
CA PRO A 51 13.84 5.21 17.95
C PRO A 51 15.11 4.37 17.78
N LYS A 52 15.46 3.59 18.82
CA LYS A 52 16.72 2.82 18.92
C LYS A 52 16.92 1.77 17.82
N GLU A 53 15.86 1.35 17.13
CA GLU A 53 16.00 0.41 16.00
C GLU A 53 16.61 1.03 14.73
N VAL A 54 16.67 2.36 14.64
CA VAL A 54 17.39 3.05 13.58
C VAL A 54 18.85 3.12 13.94
N SER A 55 19.66 2.30 13.28
CA SER A 55 21.10 2.17 13.52
C SER A 55 21.94 2.98 12.53
N PHE A 56 21.36 3.34 11.39
CA PHE A 56 22.03 4.12 10.35
C PHE A 56 21.08 5.16 9.78
N THR A 57 21.63 6.21 9.20
CA THR A 57 20.88 7.25 8.49
C THR A 57 21.51 7.53 7.13
N LEU A 58 20.68 7.99 6.21
CA LEU A 58 21.07 8.43 4.87
C LEU A 58 20.45 9.80 4.64
N ASN A 59 21.25 10.80 4.28
CA ASN A 59 20.73 12.10 3.87
C ASN A 59 20.29 12.02 2.40
N GLN A 60 18.99 12.19 2.16
CA GLN A 60 18.35 12.07 0.84
C GLN A 60 19.02 12.95 -0.21
N PHE A 61 19.41 14.17 0.16
CA PHE A 61 19.88 15.18 -0.79
C PHE A 61 21.42 15.22 -0.93
N ASP A 62 22.16 14.43 -0.16
CA ASP A 62 23.62 14.35 -0.24
C ASP A 62 24.07 13.06 -0.93
N LYS A 63 24.62 13.18 -2.15
CA LYS A 63 25.19 12.06 -2.91
C LYS A 63 26.27 11.30 -2.14
N LYS A 64 27.10 11.99 -1.32
CA LYS A 64 28.18 11.35 -0.57
C LYS A 64 27.64 10.44 0.54
N SER A 65 26.49 10.80 1.13
CA SER A 65 25.82 10.00 2.15
C SER A 65 25.48 8.58 1.67
N TYR A 66 25.13 8.40 0.39
CA TYR A 66 24.86 7.08 -0.20
C TYR A 66 26.09 6.18 -0.22
N ILE A 67 27.25 6.72 -0.61
CA ILE A 67 28.51 5.97 -0.64
C ILE A 67 28.98 5.69 0.79
N HIS A 68 28.86 6.68 1.67
CA HIS A 68 29.22 6.54 3.09
C HIS A 68 28.39 5.44 3.76
N LEU A 69 27.07 5.42 3.57
CA LEU A 69 26.22 4.36 4.12
C LEU A 69 26.61 2.98 3.59
N ALA A 70 26.88 2.84 2.28
CA ALA A 70 27.31 1.56 1.71
C ALA A 70 28.60 1.06 2.38
N ASN A 71 29.58 1.94 2.57
CA ASN A 71 30.83 1.61 3.26
C ASN A 71 30.62 1.28 4.74
N MET A 72 29.75 1.99 5.45
CA MET A 72 29.42 1.66 6.84
C MET A 72 28.81 0.26 6.95
N LEU A 73 27.88 -0.08 6.07
CA LEU A 73 27.25 -1.41 6.07
C LEU A 73 28.24 -2.50 5.71
N ASN A 74 29.07 -2.30 4.68
CA ASN A 74 30.11 -3.25 4.26
C ASN A 74 31.09 -3.58 5.40
N ASN A 75 31.37 -2.61 6.28
CA ASN A 75 32.26 -2.77 7.43
C ASN A 75 31.52 -3.15 8.72
N SER A 76 30.23 -3.50 8.65
CA SER A 76 29.43 -3.92 9.80
C SER A 76 29.12 -5.42 9.77
N ASP A 77 28.43 -5.89 10.80
CA ASP A 77 27.93 -7.27 10.92
C ASP A 77 26.69 -7.58 10.04
N THR A 78 26.43 -6.78 9.01
CA THR A 78 25.21 -6.86 8.19
C THR A 78 25.30 -8.01 7.20
N ASN A 79 24.31 -8.91 7.21
CA ASN A 79 24.26 -10.06 6.31
C ASN A 79 23.39 -9.83 5.07
N LEU A 80 22.39 -8.95 5.16
CA LEU A 80 21.42 -8.70 4.09
C LEU A 80 20.87 -7.29 4.20
N VAL A 81 20.73 -6.60 3.07
CA VAL A 81 20.04 -5.32 2.98
C VAL A 81 18.69 -5.48 2.28
N ILE A 82 17.64 -4.91 2.85
CA ILE A 82 16.31 -4.81 2.24
C ILE A 82 16.09 -3.37 1.82
N LEU A 83 16.05 -3.12 0.52
CA LEU A 83 15.86 -1.80 -0.05
C LEU A 83 14.40 -1.61 -0.40
N GLU A 84 13.74 -0.66 0.26
CA GLU A 84 12.39 -0.25 -0.09
C GLU A 84 12.51 0.86 -1.15
N HIS A 85 12.02 0.63 -2.36
CA HIS A 85 12.19 1.56 -3.49
C HIS A 85 10.89 2.26 -3.88
N GLU A 86 10.96 3.58 -3.91
CA GLU A 86 10.04 4.49 -4.58
C GLU A 86 10.86 5.69 -5.09
N TYR A 87 10.43 6.30 -6.20
CA TYR A 87 11.23 7.30 -6.91
C TYR A 87 11.47 8.58 -6.08
N GLY A 88 10.51 9.00 -5.26
CA GLY A 88 10.55 10.24 -4.48
C GLY A 88 11.25 10.15 -3.12
N ILE A 89 11.62 8.96 -2.64
CA ILE A 89 12.27 8.83 -1.32
C ILE A 89 13.80 8.90 -1.36
N TYR A 90 14.42 8.89 -2.54
CA TYR A 90 15.85 9.08 -2.73
C TYR A 90 16.14 10.39 -3.49
N GLY A 91 17.37 10.90 -3.42
CA GLY A 91 17.76 12.15 -4.08
C GLY A 91 17.96 12.03 -5.60
N GLY A 92 17.95 13.19 -6.26
CA GLY A 92 17.90 13.31 -7.71
C GLY A 92 16.47 13.53 -8.22
N ASP A 93 16.28 13.64 -9.53
CA ASP A 93 14.97 13.90 -10.13
C ASP A 93 14.03 12.69 -10.02
N CYS A 94 14.60 11.48 -10.01
CA CYS A 94 13.87 10.22 -9.97
C CYS A 94 14.46 9.26 -8.93
N GLY A 95 15.19 9.77 -7.94
CA GLY A 95 15.82 8.93 -6.91
C GLY A 95 17.11 8.24 -7.35
N GLU A 96 17.73 8.67 -8.45
CA GLU A 96 18.92 8.03 -9.04
C GLU A 96 20.13 7.99 -8.11
N TYR A 97 20.16 8.78 -7.01
CA TYR A 97 21.28 8.73 -6.06
C TYR A 97 21.42 7.36 -5.40
N ILE A 98 20.33 6.57 -5.34
CA ILE A 98 20.34 5.19 -4.86
C ILE A 98 21.33 4.30 -5.63
N LEU A 99 21.60 4.63 -6.90
CA LEU A 99 22.57 3.91 -7.72
C LEU A 99 23.99 4.02 -7.14
N ASN A 100 24.34 5.14 -6.50
CA ASN A 100 25.64 5.27 -5.81
C ASN A 100 25.75 4.30 -4.63
N PHE A 101 24.67 4.07 -3.89
CA PHE A 101 24.65 3.10 -2.78
C PHE A 101 24.84 1.67 -3.30
N VAL A 102 23.99 1.22 -4.23
CA VAL A 102 24.07 -0.18 -4.74
C VAL A 102 25.30 -0.46 -5.60
N ASN A 103 25.98 0.59 -6.10
CA ASN A 103 27.25 0.44 -6.79
C ASN A 103 28.43 0.25 -5.84
N ASN A 104 28.31 0.65 -4.58
CA ASN A 104 29.35 0.55 -3.57
C ASN A 104 29.02 -0.47 -2.46
N LEU A 105 27.88 -1.16 -2.54
CA LEU A 105 27.47 -2.18 -1.58
C LEU A 105 27.99 -3.56 -1.99
N ASN A 106 28.73 -4.21 -1.09
CA ASN A 106 29.28 -5.56 -1.29
C ASN A 106 28.42 -6.65 -0.64
N ILE A 107 27.44 -6.26 0.18
CA ILE A 107 26.50 -7.14 0.85
C ILE A 107 25.34 -7.50 -0.10
N PRO A 108 24.83 -8.75 -0.09
CA PRO A 108 23.64 -9.09 -0.85
C PRO A 108 22.45 -8.21 -0.43
N PHE A 109 21.61 -7.86 -1.40
CA PHE A 109 20.41 -7.08 -1.13
C PHE A 109 19.20 -7.55 -1.93
N ILE A 110 18.02 -7.29 -1.38
CA ILE A 110 16.71 -7.51 -1.98
C ILE A 110 16.03 -6.15 -2.12
N THR A 111 15.36 -5.91 -3.24
CA THR A 111 14.62 -4.66 -3.45
C THR A 111 13.12 -4.90 -3.52
N THR A 112 12.33 -4.20 -2.69
CA THR A 112 10.87 -4.11 -2.83
C THR A 112 10.53 -2.90 -3.71
N PHE A 113 9.88 -3.12 -4.85
CA PHE A 113 9.41 -2.04 -5.72
C PHE A 113 7.98 -1.64 -5.37
N HIS A 114 7.81 -0.46 -4.75
CA HIS A 114 6.48 0.09 -4.41
C HIS A 114 5.78 0.73 -5.61
N THR A 115 6.55 1.24 -6.55
CA THR A 115 6.06 1.85 -7.80
C THR A 115 6.76 1.20 -8.99
N ILE A 116 5.95 0.66 -9.92
CA ILE A 116 6.42 0.03 -11.16
C ILE A 116 5.61 0.62 -12.30
N LEU A 117 6.26 1.40 -13.16
CA LEU A 117 5.61 2.08 -14.28
C LEU A 117 5.66 1.20 -15.52
N SER A 118 4.55 1.13 -16.27
CA SER A 118 4.52 0.42 -17.56
C SER A 118 5.25 1.20 -18.65
N ILE A 119 5.17 2.52 -18.59
CA ILE A 119 5.79 3.49 -19.51
C ILE A 119 6.65 4.43 -18.65
N PRO A 120 7.84 4.00 -18.22
CA PRO A 120 8.78 4.84 -17.47
C PRO A 120 9.48 5.84 -18.41
N SER A 121 9.98 6.94 -17.85
CA SER A 121 11.04 7.72 -18.51
C SER A 121 12.34 6.92 -18.61
N GLU A 122 13.26 7.33 -19.47
CA GLU A 122 14.57 6.66 -19.61
C GLU A 122 15.34 6.60 -18.28
N LYS A 123 15.31 7.68 -17.48
CA LYS A 123 15.93 7.71 -16.14
C LYS A 123 15.26 6.71 -15.19
N GLN A 124 13.93 6.69 -15.14
CA GLN A 124 13.17 5.74 -14.30
C GLN A 124 13.39 4.27 -14.71
N LYS A 125 13.50 4.01 -16.02
CA LYS A 125 13.81 2.69 -16.59
C LYS A 125 15.20 2.22 -16.18
N LEU A 126 16.20 3.09 -16.32
CA LEU A 126 17.57 2.81 -15.94
C LEU A 126 17.70 2.45 -14.45
N ILE A 127 17.03 3.20 -13.58
CA ILE A 127 17.08 2.97 -12.12
C ILE A 127 16.55 1.57 -11.77
N LEU A 128 15.31 1.25 -12.16
CA LEU A 128 14.69 -0.04 -11.82
C LEU A 128 15.41 -1.22 -12.47
N LYS A 129 15.87 -1.08 -13.72
CA LYS A 129 16.67 -2.10 -14.40
C LYS A 129 17.98 -2.37 -13.64
N THR A 130 18.68 -1.31 -13.21
CA THR A 130 19.92 -1.45 -12.45
C THR A 130 19.69 -2.11 -11.10
N LEU A 131 18.68 -1.64 -10.35
CA LEU A 131 18.30 -2.22 -9.06
C LEU A 131 17.90 -3.69 -9.20
N GLY A 132 17.10 -4.03 -10.21
CA GLY A 132 16.67 -5.41 -10.45
C GLY A 132 17.79 -6.35 -10.85
N ASN A 133 18.73 -5.86 -11.67
CA ASN A 133 19.89 -6.65 -12.07
C ASN A 133 20.85 -6.90 -10.91
N LYS A 134 21.09 -5.89 -10.05
CA LYS A 134 22.01 -6.00 -8.91
C LYS A 134 21.40 -6.68 -7.69
N SER A 135 20.09 -6.64 -7.51
CA SER A 135 19.42 -7.34 -6.41
C SER A 135 19.55 -8.86 -6.57
N GLN A 136 19.65 -9.56 -5.45
CA GLN A 136 19.55 -11.02 -5.41
C GLN A 136 18.14 -11.47 -5.80
N LYS A 137 17.13 -10.77 -5.27
CA LYS A 137 15.71 -10.91 -5.58
C LYS A 137 15.05 -9.54 -5.59
N VAL A 138 13.99 -9.40 -6.36
CA VAL A 138 13.10 -8.23 -6.30
C VAL A 138 11.71 -8.65 -5.89
N ILE A 139 11.06 -7.83 -5.08
CA ILE A 139 9.72 -8.07 -4.58
C ILE A 139 8.76 -7.12 -5.29
N THR A 140 7.66 -7.67 -5.78
CA THR A 140 6.49 -6.91 -6.21
C THR A 140 5.23 -7.40 -5.48
N MET A 141 4.22 -6.54 -5.36
CA MET A 141 2.99 -6.83 -4.62
C MET A 141 1.79 -7.10 -5.53
N GLY A 142 1.98 -7.02 -6.86
CA GLY A 142 0.95 -7.28 -7.87
C GLY A 142 1.48 -8.21 -8.95
N LYS A 143 0.63 -9.12 -9.43
CA LYS A 143 0.97 -10.09 -10.49
C LYS A 143 1.18 -9.42 -11.85
N SER A 144 0.43 -8.37 -12.16
CA SER A 144 0.59 -7.60 -13.42
C SER A 144 1.96 -6.95 -13.51
N SER A 145 2.53 -6.57 -12.38
CA SER A 145 3.87 -6.01 -12.31
C SER A 145 4.96 -6.99 -12.72
N ILE A 146 4.76 -8.30 -12.59
CA ILE A 146 5.75 -9.31 -13.00
C ILE A 146 6.06 -9.17 -14.49
N LYS A 147 5.02 -9.11 -15.33
CA LYS A 147 5.19 -8.93 -16.78
C LYS A 147 5.85 -7.59 -17.12
N ILE A 148 5.55 -6.53 -16.37
CA ILE A 148 6.17 -5.22 -16.58
C ILE A 148 7.66 -5.27 -16.22
N LEU A 149 8.01 -5.86 -15.08
CA LEU A 149 9.41 -6.03 -14.65
C LEU A 149 10.22 -6.84 -15.67
N MET A 150 9.63 -7.89 -16.23
CA MET A 150 10.27 -8.70 -17.28
C MET A 150 10.41 -7.94 -18.60
N ASN A 151 9.32 -7.38 -19.12
CA ASN A 151 9.29 -6.87 -20.49
C ASN A 151 9.82 -5.44 -20.62
N THR A 152 9.56 -4.58 -19.62
CA THR A 152 9.96 -3.17 -19.65
C THR A 152 11.35 -2.97 -19.04
N TYR A 153 11.66 -3.70 -17.96
CA TYR A 153 12.90 -3.51 -17.19
C TYR A 153 13.92 -4.64 -17.38
N ASN A 154 13.59 -5.69 -18.15
CA ASN A 154 14.45 -6.83 -18.45
C ASN A 154 14.95 -7.57 -17.19
N ILE A 155 14.12 -7.64 -16.16
CA ILE A 155 14.44 -8.37 -14.92
C ILE A 155 14.08 -9.85 -15.11
N PRO A 156 15.02 -10.78 -14.91
CA PRO A 156 14.75 -12.21 -15.04
C PRO A 156 13.63 -12.69 -14.11
N GLU A 157 12.75 -13.56 -14.63
CA GLU A 157 11.59 -14.09 -13.87
C GLU A 157 12.01 -14.75 -12.55
N ASN A 158 13.11 -15.52 -12.57
CA ASN A 158 13.63 -16.20 -11.39
C ASN A 158 14.09 -15.25 -10.27
N LYS A 159 14.28 -13.96 -10.55
CA LYS A 159 14.56 -12.93 -9.54
C LYS A 159 13.30 -12.30 -8.95
N ILE A 160 12.16 -12.41 -9.62
CA ILE A 160 10.93 -11.72 -9.24
C ILE A 160 10.14 -12.58 -8.25
N ILE A 161 9.90 -12.03 -7.06
CA ILE A 161 9.11 -12.65 -6.00
C ILE A 161 7.84 -11.84 -5.80
N LEU A 162 6.69 -12.53 -5.75
CA LEU A 162 5.42 -11.92 -5.40
C LEU A 162 5.17 -12.08 -3.90
N ILE A 163 5.25 -10.98 -3.15
CA ILE A 163 4.79 -10.93 -1.76
C ILE A 163 3.70 -9.87 -1.68
N PRO A 164 2.46 -10.21 -1.25
CA PRO A 164 1.38 -9.23 -1.24
C PRO A 164 1.64 -8.11 -0.22
N HIS A 165 0.98 -6.98 -0.42
CA HIS A 165 1.00 -5.87 0.54
C HIS A 165 0.51 -6.35 1.92
N GLY A 166 1.24 -5.98 2.97
CA GLY A 166 0.90 -6.29 4.35
C GLY A 166 -0.27 -5.47 4.89
N VAL A 167 -1.16 -6.11 5.66
CA VAL A 167 -2.29 -5.42 6.32
C VAL A 167 -2.29 -5.71 7.83
N PRO A 168 -2.78 -4.78 8.67
CA PRO A 168 -2.88 -5.00 10.11
C PRO A 168 -3.66 -6.27 10.44
N ASP A 169 -3.24 -6.98 11.49
CA ASP A 169 -3.96 -8.09 12.09
C ASP A 169 -4.54 -7.63 13.44
N ILE A 170 -5.60 -6.81 13.37
CA ILE A 170 -6.25 -6.21 14.53
C ILE A 170 -7.62 -6.86 14.67
N VAL A 171 -7.86 -7.48 15.82
CA VAL A 171 -9.19 -7.99 16.17
C VAL A 171 -10.06 -6.81 16.62
N VAL A 172 -11.23 -6.69 16.02
CA VAL A 172 -12.27 -5.73 16.38
C VAL A 172 -13.59 -6.45 16.53
N GLU A 173 -14.57 -5.74 17.10
CA GLU A 173 -15.95 -6.21 17.22
C GLU A 173 -16.55 -6.53 15.83
N ASP A 174 -17.58 -7.39 15.78
CA ASP A 174 -18.23 -7.74 14.53
C ASP A 174 -18.96 -6.53 13.91
N ARG A 175 -19.35 -6.67 12.63
CA ARG A 175 -19.98 -5.60 11.84
C ARG A 175 -21.22 -5.02 12.55
N ASN A 176 -22.10 -5.85 13.08
CA ASN A 176 -23.37 -5.40 13.64
C ASN A 176 -23.15 -4.68 14.97
N CYS A 177 -22.27 -5.22 15.82
CA CYS A 177 -21.87 -4.56 17.06
C CYS A 177 -21.24 -3.18 16.78
N LEU A 178 -20.34 -3.08 15.80
CA LEU A 178 -19.75 -1.79 15.41
C LEU A 178 -20.77 -0.81 14.86
N LYS A 179 -21.73 -1.28 14.04
CA LYS A 179 -22.81 -0.44 13.54
C LYS A 179 -23.67 0.10 14.67
N GLU A 180 -24.05 -0.71 15.65
CA GLU A 180 -24.83 -0.25 16.81
C GLU A 180 -24.04 0.77 17.64
N LYS A 181 -22.81 0.41 18.03
CA LYS A 181 -21.91 1.26 18.83
C LYS A 181 -21.62 2.63 18.21
N LEU A 182 -21.59 2.71 16.88
CA LEU A 182 -21.25 3.93 16.14
C LEU A 182 -22.46 4.64 15.53
N GLY A 183 -23.69 4.19 15.83
CA GLY A 183 -24.93 4.85 15.39
C GLY A 183 -25.29 4.63 13.91
N TYR A 184 -24.94 3.46 13.37
CA TYR A 184 -25.14 3.05 11.97
C TYR A 184 -25.95 1.75 11.81
N LYS A 185 -26.68 1.34 12.85
CA LYS A 185 -27.44 0.07 12.89
C LYS A 185 -28.33 -0.13 11.66
N ASP A 186 -29.09 0.89 11.28
CA ASP A 186 -30.07 0.84 10.20
C ASP A 186 -29.53 1.35 8.86
N ARG A 187 -28.19 1.45 8.73
CA ARG A 187 -27.53 2.00 7.53
C ARG A 187 -26.84 0.91 6.73
N SER A 188 -26.99 0.99 5.40
CA SER A 188 -26.15 0.26 4.44
C SER A 188 -24.88 1.07 4.18
N ILE A 189 -23.74 0.64 4.74
CA ILE A 189 -22.51 1.44 4.73
C ILE A 189 -21.66 1.14 3.50
N VAL A 190 -21.47 2.15 2.67
CA VAL A 190 -20.40 2.21 1.67
C VAL A 190 -19.27 3.07 2.23
N SER A 191 -18.01 2.68 2.06
CA SER A 191 -16.90 3.53 2.52
C SER A 191 -15.73 3.59 1.56
N THR A 192 -14.99 4.68 1.66
CA THR A 192 -13.63 4.78 1.16
C THR A 192 -12.76 5.37 2.26
N PHE A 193 -11.47 5.05 2.29
CA PHE A 193 -10.55 5.72 3.21
C PHE A 193 -9.23 6.10 2.56
N GLY A 194 -8.55 7.05 3.19
CA GLY A 194 -7.23 7.52 2.82
C GLY A 194 -7.20 9.03 2.62
N LEU A 195 -6.02 9.53 2.24
CA LEU A 195 -5.85 10.95 1.95
C LEU A 195 -6.67 11.34 0.71
N LEU A 196 -7.51 12.35 0.90
CA LEU A 196 -8.41 12.86 -0.13
C LEU A 196 -7.60 13.67 -1.16
N SER A 197 -7.76 13.33 -2.44
CA SER A 197 -7.15 14.03 -3.57
C SER A 197 -7.98 13.83 -4.86
N PRO A 198 -7.88 14.71 -5.86
CA PRO A 198 -8.67 14.63 -7.09
C PRO A 198 -8.55 13.28 -7.83
N GLY A 199 -7.37 12.65 -7.81
CA GLY A 199 -7.15 11.35 -8.46
C GLY A 199 -7.96 10.19 -7.86
N LYS A 200 -8.57 10.38 -6.69
CA LYS A 200 -9.41 9.38 -6.03
C LYS A 200 -10.81 9.25 -6.66
N GLY A 201 -11.25 10.24 -7.46
CA GLY A 201 -12.52 10.19 -8.18
C GLY A 201 -13.76 10.18 -7.28
N ILE A 202 -13.69 10.81 -6.10
CA ILE A 202 -14.76 10.78 -5.10
C ILE A 202 -16.03 11.48 -5.60
N GLU A 203 -15.92 12.41 -6.55
CA GLU A 203 -17.07 13.03 -7.22
C GLU A 203 -17.98 11.99 -7.90
N TYR A 204 -17.42 10.99 -8.58
CA TYR A 204 -18.18 9.93 -9.23
C TYR A 204 -18.83 8.99 -8.22
N ALA A 205 -18.18 8.76 -7.08
CA ALA A 205 -18.78 8.04 -5.97
C ALA A 205 -19.97 8.80 -5.39
N ILE A 206 -19.85 10.10 -5.13
CA ILE A 206 -20.95 10.92 -4.58
C ILE A 206 -22.14 10.93 -5.55
N GLU A 207 -21.89 11.14 -6.84
CA GLU A 207 -22.95 11.05 -7.86
C GLU A 207 -23.57 9.64 -7.93
N SER A 208 -22.78 8.59 -7.81
CA SER A 208 -23.33 7.22 -7.79
C SER A 208 -24.24 6.99 -6.59
N ILE A 209 -23.91 7.57 -5.43
CA ILE A 209 -24.70 7.45 -4.21
C ILE A 209 -26.03 8.20 -4.32
N SER A 210 -26.09 9.33 -5.05
CA SER A 210 -27.37 10.00 -5.32
C SER A 210 -28.33 9.12 -6.12
N LYS A 211 -27.81 8.28 -7.02
CA LYS A 211 -28.59 7.32 -7.80
C LYS A 211 -29.01 6.12 -6.94
N VAL A 212 -28.10 5.58 -6.13
CA VAL A 212 -28.37 4.46 -5.21
C VAL A 212 -29.42 4.85 -4.16
N ALA A 213 -29.35 6.07 -3.61
CA ALA A 213 -30.26 6.54 -2.56
C ALA A 213 -31.74 6.58 -2.99
N LYS A 214 -32.02 6.69 -4.30
CA LYS A 214 -33.40 6.60 -4.84
C LYS A 214 -34.05 5.24 -4.60
N LYS A 215 -33.26 4.16 -4.55
CA LYS A 215 -33.72 2.79 -4.31
C LYS A 215 -33.43 2.31 -2.88
N HIS A 216 -32.30 2.72 -2.33
CA HIS A 216 -31.82 2.37 -0.99
C HIS A 216 -31.61 3.64 -0.17
N PRO A 217 -32.69 4.28 0.33
CA PRO A 217 -32.60 5.55 1.05
C PRO A 217 -31.76 5.45 2.33
N GLU A 218 -31.56 4.25 2.87
CA GLU A 218 -30.74 3.98 4.05
C GLU A 218 -29.23 3.95 3.77
N VAL A 219 -28.80 4.00 2.50
CA VAL A 219 -27.38 3.99 2.13
C VAL A 219 -26.64 5.16 2.78
N LEU A 220 -25.44 4.91 3.29
CA LEU A 220 -24.54 5.94 3.79
C LEU A 220 -23.16 5.72 3.21
N TYR A 221 -22.65 6.73 2.51
CA TYR A 221 -21.29 6.77 2.04
C TYR A 221 -20.39 7.54 3.02
N LEU A 222 -19.45 6.82 3.62
CA LEU A 222 -18.43 7.37 4.51
C LEU A 222 -17.16 7.70 3.73
N VAL A 223 -16.82 8.99 3.67
CA VAL A 223 -15.55 9.47 3.11
C VAL A 223 -14.57 9.69 4.27
N LEU A 224 -13.67 8.72 4.48
CA LEU A 224 -12.81 8.64 5.66
C LEU A 224 -11.41 9.18 5.37
N GLY A 225 -11.09 10.36 5.88
CA GLY A 225 -9.73 10.89 5.79
C GLY A 225 -9.64 12.39 5.57
N GLN A 226 -8.45 12.91 5.87
CA GLN A 226 -8.07 14.29 5.63
C GLN A 226 -7.62 14.51 4.18
N THR A 227 -7.58 15.76 3.76
CA THR A 227 -7.03 16.16 2.47
C THR A 227 -5.52 15.91 2.46
N HIS A 228 -5.00 15.40 1.35
CA HIS A 228 -3.58 15.08 1.23
C HIS A 228 -2.72 16.30 1.56
N PRO A 229 -1.66 16.21 2.39
CA PRO A 229 -0.88 17.37 2.81
C PRO A 229 -0.36 18.24 1.66
N CYS A 230 0.18 17.63 0.60
CA CYS A 230 0.61 18.35 -0.62
C CYS A 230 -0.55 19.09 -1.31
N VAL A 231 -1.70 18.43 -1.49
CA VAL A 231 -2.89 19.06 -2.09
C VAL A 231 -3.39 20.21 -1.20
N LYS A 232 -3.37 20.03 0.12
CA LYS A 232 -3.76 21.07 1.07
C LYS A 232 -2.81 22.27 1.04
N LYS A 233 -1.51 22.03 0.88
CA LYS A 233 -0.50 23.08 0.75
C LYS A 233 -0.67 23.89 -0.53
N GLU A 234 -0.99 23.23 -1.64
CA GLU A 234 -1.12 23.87 -2.96
C GLU A 234 -2.50 24.50 -3.19
N GLN A 235 -3.56 23.84 -2.74
CA GLN A 235 -4.95 24.14 -3.14
C GLN A 235 -5.92 24.28 -1.95
N GLY A 236 -5.42 24.22 -0.71
CA GLY A 236 -6.26 24.24 0.49
C GLY A 236 -7.26 23.08 0.54
N GLU A 237 -8.48 23.37 0.98
CA GLU A 237 -9.59 22.40 1.04
C GLU A 237 -10.53 22.49 -0.18
N SER A 238 -10.09 23.12 -1.28
CA SER A 238 -10.91 23.35 -2.48
C SER A 238 -11.58 22.08 -3.02
N TYR A 239 -10.83 20.98 -3.13
CA TYR A 239 -11.40 19.70 -3.59
C TYR A 239 -12.45 19.15 -2.62
N ARG A 240 -12.22 19.19 -1.30
CA ARG A 240 -13.22 18.77 -0.31
C ARG A 240 -14.48 19.64 -0.37
N ASN A 241 -14.30 20.95 -0.51
CA ASN A 241 -15.42 21.89 -0.62
C ASN A 241 -16.23 21.63 -1.89
N LYS A 242 -15.57 21.35 -3.02
CA LYS A 242 -16.24 20.87 -4.25
C LYS A 242 -17.09 19.63 -3.98
N LEU A 243 -16.55 18.63 -3.26
CA LEU A 243 -17.30 17.42 -2.93
C LEU A 243 -18.50 17.69 -2.00
N LYS A 244 -18.36 18.59 -1.02
CA LYS A 244 -19.49 19.02 -0.17
C LYS A 244 -20.57 19.73 -0.98
N ASN A 245 -20.17 20.57 -1.94
CA ASN A 245 -21.11 21.25 -2.83
C ASN A 245 -21.88 20.23 -3.69
N LEU A 246 -21.22 19.19 -4.21
CA LEU A 246 -21.90 18.11 -4.92
C LEU A 246 -22.93 17.39 -4.05
N VAL A 247 -22.62 17.14 -2.77
CA VAL A 247 -23.58 16.54 -1.83
C VAL A 247 -24.82 17.41 -1.66
N SER A 248 -24.65 18.74 -1.55
CA SER A 248 -25.78 19.67 -1.48
C SER A 248 -26.54 19.77 -2.82
N GLN A 249 -25.83 19.77 -3.95
CA GLN A 249 -26.44 19.86 -5.28
C GLN A 249 -27.31 18.64 -5.61
N PHE A 250 -26.93 17.46 -5.13
CA PHE A 250 -27.70 16.22 -5.29
C PHE A 250 -28.71 15.96 -4.17
N ASP A 251 -28.80 16.85 -3.17
CA ASP A 251 -29.67 16.71 -1.99
C ASP A 251 -29.51 15.36 -1.24
N ILE A 252 -28.25 14.97 -1.00
CA ILE A 252 -27.88 13.69 -0.35
C ILE A 252 -27.04 13.86 0.93
N GLN A 253 -27.26 14.95 1.65
CA GLN A 253 -26.60 15.29 2.91
C GLN A 253 -26.80 14.18 3.96
N ASN A 254 -27.94 13.49 3.91
CA ASN A 254 -28.23 12.34 4.79
C ASN A 254 -27.53 11.04 4.36
N ASN A 255 -27.05 10.95 3.11
CA ASN A 255 -26.45 9.75 2.53
C ASN A 255 -24.93 9.86 2.35
N VAL A 256 -24.30 11.00 2.65
CA VAL A 256 -22.85 11.18 2.57
C VAL A 256 -22.31 11.85 3.83
N LYS A 257 -21.31 11.22 4.48
CA LYS A 257 -20.66 11.77 5.68
C LYS A 257 -19.15 11.81 5.50
N PHE A 258 -18.58 13.00 5.66
CA PHE A 258 -17.13 13.20 5.65
C PHE A 258 -16.56 13.07 7.07
N ILE A 259 -15.62 12.15 7.27
CA ILE A 259 -14.88 12.00 8.53
C ILE A 259 -13.49 12.57 8.31
N ASN A 260 -13.34 13.87 8.59
CA ASN A 260 -12.12 14.64 8.32
C ASN A 260 -11.03 14.43 9.41
N LYS A 261 -10.64 13.17 9.63
CA LYS A 261 -9.67 12.78 10.66
C LYS A 261 -8.55 11.95 10.05
N TYR A 262 -7.33 12.14 10.56
CA TYR A 262 -6.26 11.18 10.35
C TYR A 262 -6.50 9.98 11.27
N LEU A 263 -7.10 8.93 10.72
CA LEU A 263 -7.55 7.77 11.50
C LEU A 263 -6.38 6.91 11.96
N THR A 264 -6.46 6.41 13.18
CA THR A 264 -5.57 5.37 13.68
C THR A 264 -5.82 4.05 12.94
N LYS A 265 -4.85 3.12 12.98
CA LYS A 265 -5.02 1.78 12.37
C LYS A 265 -6.25 1.05 12.92
N LYS A 266 -6.50 1.14 14.24
CA LYS A 266 -7.68 0.53 14.86
C LYS A 266 -8.98 1.14 14.33
N GLU A 267 -9.06 2.46 14.21
CA GLU A 267 -10.24 3.13 13.66
C GLU A 267 -10.46 2.75 12.19
N ILE A 268 -9.41 2.71 11.36
CA ILE A 268 -9.51 2.26 9.96
C ILE A 268 -10.10 0.85 9.91
N VAL A 269 -9.60 -0.06 10.75
CA VAL A 269 -10.10 -1.45 10.81
C VAL A 269 -11.55 -1.52 11.28
N GLN A 270 -11.95 -0.70 12.26
CA GLN A 270 -13.35 -0.61 12.69
C GLN A 270 -14.25 -0.13 11.54
N TYR A 271 -13.86 0.95 10.84
CA TYR A 271 -14.61 1.45 9.70
C TYR A 271 -14.67 0.46 8.54
N LEU A 272 -13.58 -0.25 8.25
CA LEU A 272 -13.60 -1.32 7.25
C LEU A 272 -14.53 -2.46 7.68
N THR A 273 -14.49 -2.87 8.95
CA THR A 273 -15.29 -4.00 9.45
C THR A 273 -16.78 -3.67 9.48
N LEU A 274 -17.16 -2.42 9.80
CA LEU A 274 -18.57 -1.98 9.79
C LEU A 274 -19.11 -1.77 8.37
N SER A 275 -18.24 -1.54 7.39
CA SER A 275 -18.65 -1.30 6.00
C SER A 275 -19.23 -2.55 5.35
N ASP A 276 -20.32 -2.36 4.61
CA ASP A 276 -20.93 -3.39 3.77
C ASP A 276 -20.26 -3.46 2.40
N ILE A 277 -19.87 -2.31 1.85
CA ILE A 277 -19.17 -2.21 0.55
C ILE A 277 -18.01 -1.25 0.71
N TYR A 278 -16.82 -1.65 0.24
CA TYR A 278 -15.69 -0.75 0.11
C TYR A 278 -15.58 -0.24 -1.33
N MET A 279 -15.35 1.06 -1.54
CA MET A 279 -15.38 1.68 -2.87
C MET A 279 -14.08 2.42 -3.20
N THR A 280 -13.53 2.17 -4.39
CA THR A 280 -12.36 2.91 -4.94
C THR A 280 -12.60 3.36 -6.38
N PRO A 281 -13.17 4.56 -6.62
CA PRO A 281 -13.50 5.06 -7.95
C PRO A 281 -12.30 5.76 -8.62
N TYR A 282 -11.10 5.21 -8.45
CA TYR A 282 -9.85 5.91 -8.78
C TYR A 282 -9.72 6.16 -10.29
N LEU A 283 -9.09 7.27 -10.65
CA LEU A 283 -8.99 7.70 -12.07
C LEU A 283 -7.72 7.17 -12.76
N GLY A 284 -6.68 6.86 -12.00
CA GLY A 284 -5.38 6.41 -12.53
C GLY A 284 -5.37 4.91 -12.84
N LYS A 285 -5.31 4.55 -14.12
CA LYS A 285 -5.20 3.15 -14.59
C LYS A 285 -3.95 2.43 -14.10
N GLU A 286 -2.86 3.20 -13.96
CA GLU A 286 -1.50 2.69 -13.74
C GLU A 286 -1.19 2.32 -12.29
N GLN A 287 -2.12 2.50 -11.35
CA GLN A 287 -1.89 2.24 -9.93
C GLN A 287 -1.45 0.79 -9.68
N ALA A 288 -0.15 0.60 -9.40
CA ALA A 288 0.48 -0.71 -9.23
C ALA A 288 0.08 -1.38 -7.91
N VAL A 289 -0.07 -0.60 -6.83
CA VAL A 289 -0.49 -1.06 -5.50
C VAL A 289 -1.36 0.01 -4.85
N SER A 290 -2.43 -0.38 -4.17
CA SER A 290 -3.24 0.51 -3.33
C SER A 290 -3.34 -0.04 -1.93
N GLY A 291 -2.66 0.62 -0.97
CA GLY A 291 -2.71 0.22 0.44
C GLY A 291 -4.14 0.22 1.00
N THR A 292 -4.99 1.14 0.55
CA THR A 292 -6.38 1.24 1.04
C THR A 292 -7.24 0.09 0.53
N LEU A 293 -7.08 -0.30 -0.74
CA LEU A 293 -7.69 -1.50 -1.32
C LEU A 293 -7.16 -2.78 -0.64
N ALA A 294 -5.85 -2.83 -0.40
CA ALA A 294 -5.21 -3.97 0.26
C ALA A 294 -5.81 -4.18 1.66
N TYR A 295 -5.99 -3.11 2.45
CA TYR A 295 -6.61 -3.19 3.77
C TYR A 295 -8.06 -3.68 3.68
N ALA A 296 -8.87 -3.14 2.77
CA ALA A 296 -10.25 -3.60 2.60
C ALA A 296 -10.32 -5.09 2.24
N ALA A 297 -9.43 -5.55 1.36
CA ALA A 297 -9.32 -6.97 1.02
C ALA A 297 -8.83 -7.82 2.20
N GLY A 298 -7.87 -7.29 2.97
CA GLY A 298 -7.36 -7.83 4.22
C GLY A 298 -8.44 -8.17 5.26
N TYR A 299 -9.46 -7.31 5.34
CA TYR A 299 -10.62 -7.46 6.22
C TYR A 299 -11.85 -8.05 5.51
N GLY A 300 -11.63 -8.67 4.34
CA GLY A 300 -12.63 -9.45 3.62
C GLY A 300 -13.85 -8.65 3.18
N ARG A 301 -13.70 -7.35 2.89
CA ARG A 301 -14.79 -6.56 2.34
C ARG A 301 -15.05 -6.93 0.89
N VAL A 302 -16.32 -6.92 0.49
CA VAL A 302 -16.64 -6.84 -0.93
C VAL A 302 -16.26 -5.44 -1.43
N ILE A 303 -15.73 -5.37 -2.64
CA ILE A 303 -15.17 -4.14 -3.19
C ILE A 303 -15.87 -3.77 -4.49
N VAL A 304 -16.20 -2.49 -4.66
CA VAL A 304 -16.55 -1.87 -5.95
C VAL A 304 -15.41 -0.95 -6.35
N SER A 305 -14.86 -1.12 -7.54
CA SER A 305 -13.69 -0.33 -7.98
C SER A 305 -13.71 -0.03 -9.46
N THR A 306 -13.07 1.06 -9.88
CA THR A 306 -12.64 1.18 -11.29
C THR A 306 -11.55 0.15 -11.61
N PRO A 307 -11.36 -0.25 -12.88
CA PRO A 307 -10.44 -1.32 -13.27
C PRO A 307 -9.00 -0.81 -13.44
N TYR A 308 -8.45 -0.16 -12.41
CA TYR A 308 -6.99 0.03 -12.35
C TYR A 308 -6.32 -1.31 -12.08
N ARG A 309 -5.05 -1.47 -12.50
CA ARG A 309 -4.38 -2.78 -12.54
C ARG A 309 -4.50 -3.57 -11.24
N TYR A 310 -4.16 -2.94 -10.12
CA TYR A 310 -4.22 -3.59 -8.81
C TYR A 310 -5.66 -4.00 -8.44
N ALA A 311 -6.67 -3.20 -8.75
CA ALA A 311 -8.07 -3.57 -8.51
C ALA A 311 -8.51 -4.79 -9.34
N GLN A 312 -8.14 -4.86 -10.63
CA GLN A 312 -8.50 -6.01 -11.47
C GLN A 312 -7.98 -7.33 -10.87
N GLU A 313 -6.76 -7.32 -10.35
CA GLU A 313 -6.18 -8.49 -9.70
C GLU A 313 -6.82 -8.80 -8.35
N MET A 314 -7.05 -7.77 -7.54
CA MET A 314 -7.59 -7.90 -6.19
C MET A 314 -9.05 -8.32 -6.19
N LEU A 315 -9.80 -7.98 -7.23
CA LEU A 315 -11.21 -8.35 -7.39
C LEU A 315 -11.41 -9.63 -8.23
N SER A 316 -10.36 -10.16 -8.87
CA SER A 316 -10.47 -11.40 -9.66
C SER A 316 -10.95 -12.58 -8.82
N LYS A 317 -11.53 -13.62 -9.43
CA LYS A 317 -12.14 -14.76 -8.70
C LYS A 317 -13.29 -14.30 -7.78
N ASN A 318 -14.13 -13.40 -8.27
CA ASN A 318 -15.38 -12.99 -7.62
C ASN A 318 -15.18 -12.35 -6.22
N ARG A 319 -14.22 -11.42 -6.10
CA ARG A 319 -13.92 -10.69 -4.85
C ARG A 319 -14.54 -9.29 -4.78
N GLY A 320 -15.30 -8.92 -5.82
CA GLY A 320 -15.93 -7.62 -5.95
C GLY A 320 -16.40 -7.36 -7.38
N LEU A 321 -16.78 -6.13 -7.67
CA LEU A 321 -17.29 -5.69 -8.96
C LEU A 321 -16.44 -4.53 -9.51
N LEU A 322 -16.26 -4.54 -10.83
CA LEU A 322 -15.56 -3.48 -11.55
C LEU A 322 -16.57 -2.55 -12.22
N ALA A 323 -16.44 -1.25 -11.98
CA ALA A 323 -17.21 -0.18 -12.60
C ALA A 323 -16.35 0.59 -13.62
N LYS A 324 -16.95 1.27 -14.58
CA LYS A 324 -16.17 2.01 -15.61
C LYS A 324 -15.50 3.25 -15.01
N PHE A 325 -14.40 3.69 -15.61
CA PHE A 325 -13.75 4.94 -15.20
C PHE A 325 -14.64 6.14 -15.47
N LYS A 326 -14.68 7.09 -14.54
CA LYS A 326 -15.41 8.36 -14.67
C LYS A 326 -16.91 8.15 -14.98
N ASP A 327 -17.50 7.10 -14.43
CA ASP A 327 -18.86 6.67 -14.76
C ASP A 327 -19.61 6.35 -13.45
N ALA A 328 -20.41 7.31 -13.01
CA ALA A 328 -21.20 7.20 -11.79
C ALA A 328 -22.37 6.21 -11.91
N ASP A 329 -22.90 5.99 -13.13
CA ASP A 329 -23.98 5.03 -13.36
C ASP A 329 -23.49 3.60 -13.14
N SER A 330 -22.35 3.24 -13.72
CA SER A 330 -21.77 1.90 -13.54
C SER A 330 -21.35 1.63 -12.08
N LEU A 331 -20.95 2.67 -11.33
CA LEU A 331 -20.71 2.57 -9.89
C LEU A 331 -22.03 2.31 -9.14
N ALA A 332 -23.09 3.04 -9.47
CA ALA A 332 -24.40 2.89 -8.85
C ALA A 332 -25.01 1.51 -9.13
N GLU A 333 -24.91 1.02 -10.37
CA GLU A 333 -25.33 -0.34 -10.76
C GLU A 333 -24.63 -1.41 -9.91
N ALA A 334 -23.31 -1.32 -9.76
CA ALA A 334 -22.53 -2.26 -8.96
C ALA A 334 -22.91 -2.22 -7.47
N VAL A 335 -23.12 -1.01 -6.91
CA VAL A 335 -23.54 -0.85 -5.52
C VAL A 335 -24.96 -1.40 -5.31
N ASN A 336 -25.92 -1.00 -6.15
CA ASN A 336 -27.31 -1.51 -6.10
C ASN A 336 -27.34 -3.03 -6.18
N PHE A 337 -26.60 -3.63 -7.13
CA PHE A 337 -26.53 -5.08 -7.25
C PHE A 337 -26.09 -5.76 -5.94
N LEU A 338 -25.08 -5.22 -5.26
CA LEU A 338 -24.60 -5.79 -4.00
C LEU A 338 -25.55 -5.57 -2.82
N LEU A 339 -26.31 -4.47 -2.80
CA LEU A 339 -27.35 -4.20 -1.82
C LEU A 339 -28.58 -5.11 -2.04
N ASP A 340 -28.98 -5.32 -3.29
CA ASP A 340 -30.07 -6.19 -3.70
C ASP A 340 -29.77 -7.69 -3.51
N ASN A 341 -28.49 -8.07 -3.52
CA ASN A 341 -28.06 -9.47 -3.52
C ASN A 341 -27.15 -9.80 -2.30
N PRO A 342 -27.67 -9.79 -1.06
CA PRO A 342 -26.85 -9.98 0.15
C PRO A 342 -26.13 -11.34 0.19
N LEU A 343 -26.69 -12.39 -0.41
CA LEU A 343 -26.02 -13.70 -0.53
C LEU A 343 -24.81 -13.63 -1.46
N LYS A 344 -24.93 -12.99 -2.63
CA LYS A 344 -23.80 -12.79 -3.56
C LYS A 344 -22.72 -11.94 -2.90
N ARG A 345 -23.11 -10.86 -2.21
CA ARG A 345 -22.20 -10.02 -1.43
C ARG A 345 -21.41 -10.84 -0.41
N ARG A 346 -22.08 -11.64 0.42
CA ARG A 346 -21.43 -12.51 1.43
C ARG A 346 -20.49 -13.53 0.80
N ASN A 347 -20.84 -14.08 -0.37
CA ASN A 347 -19.95 -15.00 -1.08
C ASN A 347 -18.67 -14.31 -1.59
N MET A 348 -18.80 -13.08 -2.10
CA MET A 348 -17.63 -12.27 -2.48
C MET A 348 -16.77 -11.91 -1.25
N GLU A 349 -17.38 -11.53 -0.12
CA GLU A 349 -16.67 -11.27 1.13
C GLU A 349 -15.87 -12.48 1.61
N LYS A 350 -16.45 -13.69 1.55
CA LYS A 350 -15.73 -14.94 1.87
C LYS A 350 -14.53 -15.16 0.94
N ALA A 351 -14.71 -14.96 -0.37
CA ALA A 351 -13.62 -15.07 -1.33
C ALA A 351 -12.51 -14.04 -1.05
N THR A 352 -12.89 -12.81 -0.68
CA THR A 352 -11.95 -11.74 -0.35
C THR A 352 -11.22 -12.03 0.94
N MET A 353 -11.92 -12.53 1.98
CA MET A 353 -11.31 -12.92 3.26
C MET A 353 -10.24 -14.00 3.07
N LYS A 354 -10.49 -15.01 2.21
CA LYS A 354 -9.50 -16.07 1.91
C LYS A 354 -8.19 -15.51 1.35
N LEU A 355 -8.26 -14.44 0.56
CA LEU A 355 -7.08 -13.69 0.14
C LEU A 355 -6.50 -12.88 1.32
N GLY A 356 -7.36 -12.10 2.00
CA GLY A 356 -6.98 -11.18 3.06
C GLY A 356 -6.15 -11.83 4.18
N MET A 357 -6.48 -13.07 4.56
CA MET A 357 -5.70 -13.83 5.55
C MET A 357 -4.23 -14.03 5.16
N LYS A 358 -3.93 -14.12 3.85
CA LYS A 358 -2.55 -14.23 3.33
C LYS A 358 -1.82 -12.89 3.30
N MET A 359 -2.56 -11.79 3.34
CA MET A 359 -2.03 -10.43 3.30
C MET A 359 -1.75 -9.86 4.69
N ARG A 360 -2.23 -10.51 5.76
CA ARG A 360 -1.97 -10.06 7.14
C ARG A 360 -0.47 -10.04 7.43
N TRP A 361 -0.01 -9.03 8.16
CA TRP A 361 1.41 -8.85 8.43
C TRP A 361 2.13 -10.09 8.99
N PRO A 362 1.56 -10.91 9.89
CA PRO A 362 2.22 -12.14 10.33
C PRO A 362 2.46 -13.17 9.21
N SER A 363 1.61 -13.20 8.19
CA SER A 363 1.75 -14.05 6.99
C SER A 363 2.74 -13.45 5.99
N VAL A 364 2.74 -12.13 5.82
CA VAL A 364 3.68 -11.41 4.96
C VAL A 364 5.09 -11.45 5.53
N ALA A 365 5.27 -11.17 6.81
CA ALA A 365 6.55 -11.26 7.51
C ALA A 365 7.18 -12.66 7.38
N ALA A 366 6.37 -13.72 7.45
CA ALA A 366 6.87 -15.09 7.24
C ALA A 366 7.38 -15.33 5.80
N GLN A 367 6.75 -14.73 4.80
CA GLN A 367 7.24 -14.82 3.41
C GLN A 367 8.55 -14.06 3.23
N TYR A 368 8.67 -12.87 3.82
CA TYR A 368 9.92 -12.10 3.84
C TYR A 368 11.04 -12.89 4.56
N GLU A 369 10.76 -13.45 5.73
CA GLU A 369 11.74 -14.21 6.50
C GLU A 369 12.25 -15.45 5.74
N ASN A 370 11.35 -16.21 5.12
CA ASN A 370 11.72 -17.35 4.27
C ASN A 370 12.61 -16.90 3.10
N LEU A 371 12.30 -15.77 2.49
CA LEU A 371 13.09 -15.19 1.42
C LEU A 371 14.49 -14.80 1.93
N PHE A 372 14.57 -14.16 3.09
CA PHE A 372 15.85 -13.76 3.69
C PHE A 372 16.75 -14.96 3.95
N ALA A 373 16.20 -16.01 4.57
CA ALA A 373 16.93 -17.25 4.81
C ALA A 373 17.45 -17.88 3.50
N SER A 374 16.63 -17.90 2.45
CA SER A 374 17.03 -18.44 1.14
C SER A 374 18.17 -17.66 0.48
N VAL A 375 18.13 -16.32 0.55
CA VAL A 375 19.15 -15.45 -0.05
C VAL A 375 20.45 -15.53 0.73
N ILE A 376 20.40 -15.43 2.06
CA ILE A 376 21.59 -15.51 2.92
C ILE A 376 22.31 -16.85 2.72
N LYS A 377 21.58 -17.97 2.72
CA LYS A 377 22.16 -19.30 2.50
C LYS A 377 22.84 -19.41 1.13
N SER A 378 22.21 -18.87 0.08
CA SER A 378 22.77 -18.92 -1.28
C SER A 378 24.04 -18.07 -1.40
N SER A 379 24.08 -16.91 -0.74
CA SER A 379 25.27 -16.04 -0.73
C SER A 379 26.44 -16.66 0.04
N GLU A 380 26.19 -17.34 1.16
CA GLU A 380 27.25 -18.02 1.93
C GLU A 380 27.91 -19.15 1.14
N ILE A 381 27.12 -19.92 0.38
CA ILE A 381 27.64 -20.98 -0.49
C ILE A 381 28.52 -20.37 -1.60
N ALA A 382 28.09 -19.27 -2.21
CA ALA A 382 28.86 -18.63 -3.28
C ALA A 382 30.22 -18.13 -2.79
N THR A 383 30.32 -17.63 -1.55
CA THR A 383 31.60 -17.17 -0.96
C THR A 383 32.53 -18.32 -0.55
N GLN A 384 32.02 -19.54 -0.35
CA GLN A 384 32.83 -20.71 0.00
C GLN A 384 33.42 -21.45 -1.21
N VAL A 385 32.94 -21.14 -2.42
CA VAL A 385 33.35 -21.80 -3.68
C VAL A 385 34.37 -20.95 -4.48
N VAL A 386 34.71 -19.76 -3.97
CA VAL A 386 35.77 -18.86 -4.48
C VAL A 386 36.95 -18.94 -3.51
#